data_AF-A0A1I8BSX1-F1
#
_entry.id   AF-A0A1I8BSX1-F1
#
_cell.length_a   1.000
_cell.length_b   1.000
_cell.length_c   1.000
_cell.angle_alpha   90.00
_cell.angle_beta   90.00
_cell.angle_gamma   90.00
#
_symmetry.space_group_name_H-M   'P 1'
#
loop_
_entity.id
_entity.type
_entity.pdbx_description
1 polymer ?
#
loop_
_entity_poly.entity_id
_entity_poly.type
_entity_poly.pdbx_seq_one_letter_code
_entity_poly.pdbx_strand_id
1 'polypeptide(L)'
;MEQLDLAEDVEATFNAKEEKDLGLSAYESMYDEQRLIVDEIMNRVNRPPVLEPAFYFLSGPGGTGKTHVNNTIVHMLKRRKKES
;
A
#
# COMPACT_ATOMS: atom_id res chain seq x y z
N MET A 1 -12.75 5.68 -39.57
CA MET A 1 -12.43 6.38 -38.31
C MET A 1 -12.90 5.43 -37.21
N GLU A 2 -12.00 4.57 -36.74
CA GLU A 2 -12.31 3.61 -35.67
C GLU A 2 -12.42 4.39 -34.36
N GLN A 3 -13.61 4.33 -33.76
CA GLN A 3 -13.86 4.88 -32.45
C GLN A 3 -13.36 3.84 -31.44
N LEU A 4 -12.15 4.06 -30.92
CA LEU A 4 -11.62 3.26 -29.81
C LEU A 4 -12.37 3.68 -28.55
N ASP A 5 -13.45 2.96 -28.25
CA ASP A 5 -13.96 2.81 -26.88
C ASP A 5 -12.88 2.11 -26.04
N LEU A 6 -11.98 2.91 -25.45
CA LEU A 6 -11.04 2.46 -24.43
C LEU A 6 -11.19 3.28 -23.16
N ALA A 7 -12.44 3.52 -22.78
CA ALA A 7 -12.83 3.80 -21.41
C ALA A 7 -13.53 2.57 -20.83
N GLU A 8 -12.97 1.37 -21.04
CA GLU A 8 -13.15 0.32 -20.05
C GLU A 8 -12.33 0.76 -18.84
N ASP A 9 -12.97 1.54 -17.97
CA ASP A 9 -12.63 1.63 -16.57
C ASP A 9 -12.73 0.21 -16.02
N VAL A 10 -11.65 -0.55 -16.20
CA VAL A 10 -11.41 -1.78 -15.47
C VAL A 10 -11.16 -1.34 -14.04
N GLU A 11 -12.21 -0.97 -13.32
CA GLU A 11 -12.25 -1.10 -11.88
C GLU A 11 -12.01 -2.59 -11.63
N ALA A 12 -10.73 -2.96 -11.52
CA ALA A 12 -10.31 -4.27 -11.07
C ALA A 12 -11.16 -4.59 -9.84
N THR A 13 -12.01 -5.62 -9.95
CA THR A 13 -13.05 -5.90 -8.96
C THR A 13 -12.38 -5.96 -7.59
N PHE A 14 -12.59 -4.93 -6.78
CA PHE A 14 -11.79 -4.71 -5.59
C PHE A 14 -12.03 -5.84 -4.58
N ASN A 15 -11.02 -6.68 -4.36
CA ASN A 15 -11.09 -7.82 -3.45
C ASN A 15 -10.28 -7.57 -2.19
N ALA A 16 -10.96 -7.12 -1.13
CA ALA A 16 -10.32 -6.81 0.15
C ALA A 16 -9.60 -8.01 0.81
N LYS A 17 -10.04 -9.25 0.56
CA LYS A 17 -9.38 -10.44 1.08
C LYS A 17 -8.05 -10.69 0.36
N GLU A 18 -8.07 -10.60 -0.96
CA GLU A 18 -6.86 -10.75 -1.78
C GLU A 18 -5.82 -9.66 -1.46
N GLU A 19 -6.25 -8.42 -1.33
CA GLU A 19 -5.36 -7.30 -0.92
C GLU A 19 -4.75 -7.53 0.47
N LYS A 20 -5.50 -8.14 1.40
CA LYS A 20 -4.98 -8.54 2.71
C LYS A 20 -3.90 -9.61 2.58
N ASP A 21 -4.19 -10.67 1.83
CA ASP A 21 -3.30 -11.82 1.67
C ASP A 21 -2.02 -11.42 0.92
N LEU A 22 -2.13 -10.60 -0.13
CA LEU A 22 -1.00 -10.00 -0.85
C LEU A 22 -0.16 -9.10 0.06
N GLY A 23 -0.79 -8.20 0.82
CA GLY A 23 -0.08 -7.32 1.75
C GLY A 23 0.67 -8.08 2.85
N LEU A 24 0.06 -9.14 3.40
CA LEU A 24 0.71 -9.97 4.43
C LEU A 24 1.90 -10.75 3.85
N SER A 25 1.72 -11.43 2.73
CA SER A 25 2.78 -12.18 2.05
C SER A 25 3.96 -11.27 1.67
N ALA A 26 3.67 -10.08 1.13
CA ALA A 26 4.69 -9.12 0.78
C ALA A 26 5.46 -8.63 2.01
N TYR A 27 4.79 -8.36 3.14
CA TYR A 27 5.43 -7.96 4.39
C TYR A 27 6.30 -9.08 5.00
N GLU A 28 5.83 -10.32 4.97
CA GLU A 28 6.60 -11.48 5.46
C GLU A 28 7.91 -11.66 4.68
N SER A 29 7.92 -11.34 3.38
CA SER A 29 9.11 -11.41 2.53
C SER A 29 10.14 -10.28 2.77
N MET A 30 9.79 -9.25 3.53
CA MET A 30 10.67 -8.10 3.77
C MET A 30 11.79 -8.42 4.76
N TYR A 31 12.91 -7.71 4.61
CA TYR A 31 13.94 -7.65 5.64
C TYR A 31 13.63 -6.54 6.67
N ASP A 32 14.36 -6.54 7.78
CA ASP A 32 13.99 -5.78 8.98
C ASP A 32 13.82 -4.27 8.75
N GLU A 33 14.71 -3.61 8.02
CA GLU A 33 14.57 -2.15 7.79
C GLU A 33 13.34 -1.79 6.96
N GLN A 34 12.96 -2.64 6.00
CA GLN A 34 11.74 -2.46 5.22
C GLN A 34 10.50 -2.63 6.11
N ARG A 35 10.50 -3.65 6.99
CA ARG A 35 9.41 -3.88 7.94
C ARG A 35 9.24 -2.70 8.89
N LEU A 36 10.33 -2.15 9.41
CA LEU A 36 10.30 -0.97 10.29
C LEU A 36 9.59 0.23 9.64
N ILE A 37 9.80 0.45 8.33
CA ILE A 37 9.13 1.52 7.58
C ILE A 37 7.62 1.25 7.47
N VAL A 38 7.23 0.03 7.14
CA VAL A 38 5.81 -0.36 7.05
C VAL A 38 5.15 -0.23 8.42
N ASP A 39 5.80 -0.72 9.48
CA ASP A 39 5.28 -0.69 10.85
C ASP A 39 5.05 0.75 11.33
N GLU A 40 6.00 1.66 11.10
CA GLU A 40 5.87 3.08 11.43
C GLU A 40 4.64 3.71 10.77
N ILE A 41 4.49 3.52 9.45
CA ILE A 41 3.37 4.09 8.68
C ILE A 41 2.05 3.48 9.12
N MET A 42 1.98 2.15 9.28
CA MET A 42 0.76 1.48 9.71
C MET A 42 0.40 1.82 11.15
N ASN A 43 1.36 2.02 12.05
CA ASN A 43 1.12 2.51 13.40
C ASN A 43 0.51 3.91 13.38
N ARG A 44 1.04 4.81 12.55
CA ARG A 44 0.48 6.16 12.37
C ARG A 44 -0.95 6.12 11.82
N VAL A 45 -1.24 5.24 10.87
CA VAL A 45 -2.59 5.05 10.31
C VAL A 45 -3.56 4.44 11.32
N ASN A 46 -3.09 3.49 12.13
CA ASN A 46 -3.89 2.83 13.18
C ASN A 46 -4.18 3.74 14.37
N ARG A 47 -3.27 4.68 14.64
CA ARG A 47 -3.32 5.59 15.78
C ARG A 47 -3.14 7.01 15.26
N PRO A 48 -4.12 7.53 14.49
CA PRO A 48 -4.00 8.87 13.94
C PRO A 48 -3.89 9.87 15.09
N PRO A 49 -2.92 10.80 15.05
CA PRO A 49 -2.86 11.86 16.04
C PRO A 49 -4.12 12.72 15.94
N VAL A 50 -4.50 13.33 17.05
CA VAL A 50 -5.71 14.16 17.11
C VAL A 50 -5.60 15.43 16.25
N LEU A 51 -4.38 15.89 15.93
CA LEU A 51 -4.17 17.28 15.50
C LEU A 51 -3.43 17.48 14.17
N GLU A 52 -2.65 16.52 13.63
CA GLU A 52 -1.84 16.80 12.42
C GLU A 52 -1.70 15.64 11.43
N PRO A 53 -1.83 15.92 10.11
CA PRO A 53 -1.52 14.94 9.07
C PRO A 53 -0.03 14.58 9.09
N ALA A 54 0.30 13.35 8.66
CA ALA A 54 1.68 12.92 8.48
C ALA A 54 2.01 12.75 7.00
N PHE A 55 3.23 13.17 6.64
CA PHE A 55 3.79 13.02 5.31
C PHE A 55 5.11 12.28 5.40
N TYR A 56 5.31 11.28 4.54
CA TYR A 56 6.50 10.45 4.52
C TYR A 56 7.14 10.49 3.14
N PHE A 57 8.47 10.51 3.10
CA PHE A 57 9.26 10.37 1.87
C PHE A 57 10.12 9.11 1.98
N LEU A 58 9.91 8.16 1.08
CA LEU A 58 10.71 6.94 1.04
C LEU A 58 11.95 7.16 0.15
N SER A 59 13.13 7.21 0.76
CA SER A 59 14.40 7.44 0.07
C SER A 59 15.39 6.29 0.31
N GLY A 60 16.38 6.17 -0.59
CA GLY A 60 17.42 5.16 -0.48
C GLY A 60 18.02 4.77 -1.84
N PRO A 61 19.17 4.07 -1.87
CA PRO A 61 19.84 3.64 -3.09
C PRO A 61 18.95 2.82 -4.04
N GLY A 62 19.32 2.73 -5.31
CA GLY A 62 18.66 1.82 -6.26
C GLY A 62 18.73 0.37 -5.77
N GLY A 63 17.68 -0.42 -6.02
CA GLY A 63 17.65 -1.85 -5.66
C GLY A 63 17.30 -2.19 -4.20
N THR A 64 17.13 -1.21 -3.31
CA THR A 64 16.77 -1.47 -1.89
C THR A 64 15.30 -1.84 -1.65
N GLY A 65 14.53 -2.10 -2.70
CA GLY A 65 13.13 -2.54 -2.59
C GLY A 65 12.12 -1.46 -2.17
N LYS A 66 12.40 -0.16 -2.41
CA LYS A 66 11.44 0.92 -2.13
C LYS A 66 10.06 0.70 -2.76
N THR A 67 10.02 0.22 -4.00
CA THR A 67 8.76 -0.12 -4.69
C THR A 67 8.02 -1.24 -3.96
N HIS A 68 8.74 -2.24 -3.45
CA HIS A 68 8.16 -3.34 -2.69
C HIS A 68 7.52 -2.85 -1.39
N VAL A 69 8.21 -1.97 -0.65
CA VAL A 69 7.67 -1.29 0.54
C VAL A 69 6.40 -0.50 0.21
N ASN A 70 6.45 0.34 -0.83
CA ASN A 70 5.31 1.15 -1.24
C ASN A 70 4.09 0.30 -1.62
N ASN A 71 4.29 -0.74 -2.44
CA ASN A 71 3.20 -1.62 -2.87
C ASN A 71 2.57 -2.37 -1.68
N THR A 72 3.39 -2.82 -0.74
CA THR A 72 2.93 -3.49 0.48
C THR A 72 2.04 -2.57 1.32
N ILE A 73 2.45 -1.32 1.52
CA ILE A 73 1.64 -0.30 2.22
C ILE A 73 0.32 -0.09 1.49
N VAL A 74 0.35 0.04 0.16
CA VAL A 74 -0.87 0.22 -0.66
C VAL A 74 -1.84 -0.95 -0.48
N HIS A 75 -1.36 -2.20 -0.56
CA HIS A 75 -2.20 -3.39 -0.33
C HIS A 75 -2.84 -3.38 1.08
N MET A 76 -2.05 -3.08 2.11
CA MET A 76 -2.53 -3.01 3.49
C MET A 76 -3.55 -1.90 3.73
N LEU A 77 -3.40 -0.74 3.06
CA LEU A 77 -4.32 0.39 3.17
C LEU A 77 -5.60 0.17 2.39
N LYS A 78 -5.50 -0.38 1.17
CA LYS A 78 -6.65 -0.65 0.29
C LYS A 78 -7.69 -1.51 0.98
N ARG A 79 -7.27 -2.56 1.71
CA ARG A 79 -8.15 -3.39 2.54
C ARG A 79 -9.10 -2.56 3.44
N ARG A 80 -8.61 -1.47 4.03
CA ARG A 80 -9.36 -0.68 5.03
C ARG A 80 -10.53 0.10 4.45
N LYS A 81 -10.54 0.41 3.15
CA LYS A 81 -11.58 1.24 2.52
C LYS A 81 -12.99 0.64 2.61
N LYS A 82 -13.12 -0.65 2.97
CA LYS A 82 -14.42 -1.37 3.09
C LYS A 82 -14.84 -1.66 4.54
N GLU A 83 -13.95 -1.50 5.53
CA GLU A 83 -14.28 -1.76 6.95
C GLU A 83 -14.83 -0.49 7.67
N SER A 84 -14.92 0.64 6.96
CA SER A 84 -15.43 1.94 7.46
C SER A 84 -16.86 2.24 7.01
#